data_AF-A0A952ET97-F1
#
_entry.id   AF-A0A952ET97-F1
#
_cell.length_a   1.000
_cell.length_b   1.000
_cell.length_c   1.000
_cell.angle_alpha   90.00
_cell.angle_beta   90.00
_cell.angle_gamma   90.00
#
_symmetry.space_group_name_H-M   'P 1'
#
loop_
_entity.id
_entity.type
_entity.pdbx_description
1 polymer ?
#
loop_
_entity_poly.entity_id
_entity_poly.type
_entity_poly.pdbx_seq_one_letter_code
_entity_poly.pdbx_strand_id
1 'polypeptide(L)'
;MAGKSVRLTMAQALVRHLAAQYIETSKGEERLVAGGFGIFGHGNVICLGEALYEHRDILPLWRGQNEQSMALAAIAYTKAKLR
;
A
#
# COMPACT_ATOMS: atom_id res chain seq x y z
N MET A 1 1.21 -29.80 5.08
CA MET A 1 0.24 -29.46 6.14
C MET A 1 -0.16 -28.01 5.94
N ALA A 2 -1.46 -27.70 5.78
CA ALA A 2 -1.88 -26.30 5.77
C ALA A 2 -1.71 -25.76 7.20
N GLY A 3 -0.78 -24.81 7.38
CA GLY A 3 -0.53 -24.19 8.68
C GLY A 3 -1.78 -23.47 9.22
N LYS A 4 -1.74 -23.09 10.50
CA LYS A 4 -2.81 -22.33 11.16
C LYS A 4 -3.10 -21.06 10.35
N SER A 5 -4.31 -20.94 9.81
CA SER A 5 -4.74 -19.77 9.05
C SER A 5 -5.30 -18.70 9.97
N VAL A 6 -5.27 -17.45 9.50
CA VAL A 6 -5.93 -16.32 10.14
C VAL A 6 -7.15 -15.93 9.31
N ARG A 7 -8.23 -15.52 9.97
CA ARG A 7 -9.41 -14.94 9.29
C ARG A 7 -9.19 -13.44 9.15
N LEU A 8 -9.31 -12.93 7.93
CA LEU A 8 -9.14 -11.52 7.59
C LEU A 8 -10.30 -11.07 6.68
N THR A 9 -10.64 -9.79 6.72
CA THR A 9 -11.43 -9.17 5.65
C THR A 9 -10.62 -9.11 4.36
N MET A 10 -11.29 -8.91 3.22
CA MET A 10 -10.58 -8.76 1.95
C MET A 10 -9.56 -7.60 2.01
N ALA A 11 -9.94 -6.46 2.58
CA ALA A 11 -9.07 -5.29 2.70
C ALA A 11 -7.84 -5.58 3.59
N GLN A 12 -8.03 -6.24 4.73
CA GLN A 12 -6.92 -6.65 5.60
C GLN A 12 -5.96 -7.60 4.88
N ALA A 13 -6.49 -8.59 4.14
CA ALA A 13 -5.68 -9.51 3.37
C ALA A 13 -4.89 -8.79 2.26
N LEU A 14 -5.53 -7.87 1.53
CA LEU A 14 -4.91 -7.09 0.47
C LEU A 14 -3.78 -6.20 1.01
N VAL A 15 -4.05 -5.41 2.06
CA VAL A 15 -3.04 -4.51 2.65
C VAL A 15 -1.86 -5.30 3.20
N ARG A 16 -2.12 -6.41 3.90
CA ARG A 16 -1.07 -7.29 4.41
C ARG A 16 -0.24 -7.91 3.28
N HIS A 17 -0.89 -8.31 2.18
CA HIS A 17 -0.19 -8.85 1.02
C HIS A 17 0.72 -7.79 0.38
N LEU A 18 0.23 -6.58 0.14
CA LEU A 18 1.02 -5.46 -0.38
C LEU A 18 2.19 -5.08 0.54
N ALA A 19 1.95 -5.09 1.86
CA ALA A 19 2.97 -4.84 2.88
C ALA A 19 4.01 -5.97 2.98
N ALA A 20 3.79 -7.12 2.33
CA ALA A 20 4.75 -8.22 2.31
C ALA A 20 5.51 -8.29 0.97
N GLN A 21 5.34 -7.32 0.07
CA GLN A 21 6.02 -7.33 -1.23
C GLN A 21 7.42 -6.72 -1.16
N TYR A 22 8.40 -7.50 -1.60
CA TYR A 22 9.80 -7.11 -1.69
C TYR A 22 10.34 -7.44 -3.09
N ILE A 23 11.39 -6.73 -3.48
CA ILE A 23 12.11 -6.90 -4.73
C ILE A 23 13.60 -6.83 -4.45
N GLU A 24 14.37 -7.66 -5.15
CA GLU A 24 15.82 -7.59 -5.13
C GLU A 24 16.31 -6.57 -6.17
N THR A 25 17.15 -5.64 -5.75
CA THR A 25 17.79 -4.68 -6.66
C THR A 25 19.31 -4.70 -6.46
N SER A 26 20.03 -3.92 -7.27
CA SER A 26 21.48 -3.78 -7.12
C SER A 26 21.93 -3.23 -5.76
N LYS A 27 21.00 -2.68 -4.97
CA LYS A 27 21.24 -2.16 -3.61
C LYS A 27 20.83 -3.15 -2.51
N GLY A 28 20.38 -4.36 -2.88
CA GLY A 28 19.86 -5.38 -1.97
C GLY A 28 18.34 -5.51 -2.04
N GLU A 29 17.76 -6.26 -1.10
CA GLU A 29 16.32 -6.43 -0.97
C GLU A 29 15.68 -5.14 -0.45
N GLU A 30 14.65 -4.66 -1.15
CA GLU A 30 13.88 -3.50 -0.74
C GLU A 30 12.39 -3.71 -0.98
N ARG A 31 11.58 -2.97 -0.23
CA ARG A 31 10.12 -3.06 -0.35
C ARG A 31 9.68 -2.62 -1.74
N LEU A 32 8.81 -3.41 -2.36
CA LEU A 32 8.27 -3.10 -3.68
C LEU A 32 7.26 -1.94 -3.60
N VAL A 33 6.32 -2.04 -2.66
CA VAL A 33 5.27 -1.03 -2.43
C VAL A 33 5.73 -0.07 -1.34
N ALA A 34 6.06 1.18 -1.71
CA ALA A 34 6.58 2.17 -0.77
C ALA A 34 5.50 2.86 0.09
N GLY A 35 4.22 2.62 -0.20
CA GLY A 35 3.08 3.34 0.37
C GLY A 35 2.15 3.80 -0.75
N GLY A 36 1.34 4.82 -0.48
CA GLY A 36 0.40 5.34 -1.47
C GLY A 36 -0.14 6.72 -1.13
N PHE A 37 -0.98 7.23 -2.03
CA PHE A 37 -1.73 8.45 -1.80
C PHE A 37 -3.21 8.12 -1.61
N GLY A 38 -3.90 8.89 -0.77
CA GLY A 38 -5.30 8.62 -0.44
C GLY A 38 -6.15 9.88 -0.33
N ILE A 39 -7.36 9.81 -0.90
CA ILE A 39 -8.50 10.66 -0.57
C ILE A 39 -9.60 9.74 -0.06
N PHE A 40 -9.95 9.90 1.21
CA PHE A 40 -10.93 9.06 1.86
C PHE A 40 -12.33 9.66 1.74
N GLY A 41 -13.26 8.84 1.28
CA GLY A 41 -14.68 9.11 1.24
C GLY A 41 -15.46 7.87 1.70
N HIS A 42 -16.78 8.01 1.87
CA HIS A 42 -17.61 6.94 2.43
C HIS A 42 -17.42 5.58 1.75
N GLY A 43 -17.21 5.54 0.42
CA GLY A 43 -17.04 4.30 -0.33
C GLY A 43 -15.72 3.55 -0.13
N ASN A 44 -14.67 4.20 0.42
CA ASN A 44 -13.37 3.56 0.63
C ASN A 44 -12.92 3.57 2.11
N VAL A 45 -13.33 4.56 2.90
CA VAL A 45 -12.86 4.70 4.28
C VAL A 45 -13.38 3.57 5.17
N ILE A 46 -14.63 3.17 4.98
CA ILE A 46 -15.30 2.15 5.80
C ILE A 46 -14.78 0.73 5.53
N CYS A 47 -14.14 0.49 4.38
CA CYS A 47 -13.67 -0.84 3.99
C CYS A 47 -12.14 -0.96 4.01
N LEU A 48 -11.42 0.06 3.54
CA LEU A 48 -9.96 0.06 3.44
C LEU A 48 -9.27 0.84 4.56
N GLY A 49 -9.95 1.83 5.15
CA GLY A 49 -9.35 2.75 6.11
C GLY A 49 -8.74 2.05 7.33
N GLU A 50 -9.49 1.12 7.93
CA GLU A 50 -9.02 0.33 9.08
C GLU A 50 -7.76 -0.49 8.74
N ALA A 51 -7.81 -1.28 7.67
CA ALA A 51 -6.70 -2.14 7.25
C ALA A 51 -5.42 -1.34 6.95
N LEU A 52 -5.57 -0.19 6.28
CA LEU A 52 -4.47 0.73 5.97
C LEU A 52 -3.94 1.41 7.23
N TYR A 53 -4.82 1.78 8.16
CA TYR A 53 -4.42 2.41 9.42
C TYR A 53 -3.60 1.48 10.31
N GLU A 54 -3.94 0.18 10.38
CA GLU A 54 -3.15 -0.83 11.11
C GLU A 54 -1.72 -0.99 10.57
N HIS A 55 -1.51 -0.75 9.26
CA HIS A 55 -0.23 -0.94 8.59
C HIS A 55 0.47 0.38 8.24
N ARG A 56 0.03 1.52 8.79
CA ARG A 56 0.50 2.86 8.40
C ARG A 56 2.00 3.10 8.56
N ASP A 57 2.65 2.41 9.48
CA ASP A 57 4.10 2.52 9.71
C ASP A 57 4.91 1.83 8.60
N ILE A 58 4.27 0.90 7.89
CA ILE A 58 4.86 0.08 6.83
C ILE A 58 4.44 0.57 5.44
N LEU A 59 3.15 0.89 5.28
CA LEU A 59 2.53 1.42 4.08
C LEU A 59 1.98 2.83 4.39
N PRO A 60 2.85 3.85 4.42
CA PRO A 60 2.41 5.20 4.69
C PRO A 60 1.45 5.68 3.59
N LEU A 61 0.44 6.44 4.02
CA LEU A 61 -0.49 7.11 3.12
C LEU A 61 -0.35 8.62 3.23
N TRP A 62 -0.10 9.26 2.10
CA TRP A 62 -0.07 10.72 2.00
C TRP A 62 -1.42 11.22 1.49
N ARG A 63 -2.03 12.14 2.22
CA ARG A 63 -3.32 12.71 1.84
C ARG A 63 -3.15 13.60 0.61
N GLY A 64 -3.92 13.34 -0.44
CA GLY A 64 -4.07 14.24 -1.58
C GLY A 64 -5.35 15.07 -1.54
N GLN A 65 -5.57 15.87 -2.58
CA GLN A 65 -6.81 16.61 -2.82
C GLN A 65 -7.37 16.38 -4.23
N ASN A 66 -6.60 15.75 -5.11
CA ASN A 66 -6.95 15.48 -6.49
C ASN A 66 -6.40 14.10 -6.90
N GLU A 67 -7.25 13.17 -7.34
CA GLU A 67 -6.80 11.82 -7.67
C GLU A 67 -5.80 11.78 -8.83
N GLN A 68 -5.93 12.68 -9.81
CA GLN A 68 -5.01 12.72 -10.96
C GLN A 68 -3.60 13.14 -10.54
N SER A 69 -3.48 14.19 -9.71
CA SER A 69 -2.19 14.62 -9.18
C SER A 69 -1.53 13.54 -8.31
N MET A 70 -2.32 12.82 -7.49
CA MET A 70 -1.84 11.69 -6.71
C MET A 70 -1.30 10.56 -7.59
N ALA A 71 -2.03 10.20 -8.65
CA ALA A 71 -1.61 9.16 -9.59
C ALA A 71 -0.31 9.56 -10.32
N LEU A 72 -0.23 10.81 -10.80
CA LEU A 72 0.97 11.33 -11.43
C LEU A 72 2.18 11.35 -10.50
N ALA A 73 1.98 11.72 -9.22
CA ALA A 73 3.04 11.68 -8.21
C ALA A 73 3.53 10.24 -7.96
N ALA A 74 2.61 9.27 -7.86
CA ALA A 74 2.97 7.86 -7.74
C ALA A 74 3.75 7.35 -8.97
N ILE A 75 3.30 7.68 -10.19
CA ILE A 75 4.02 7.33 -11.43
C ILE A 75 5.41 7.94 -11.45
N ALA A 76 5.53 9.22 -11.12
CA ALA A 76 6.81 9.92 -11.09
C ALA A 76 7.77 9.30 -10.07
N TYR A 77 7.28 8.96 -8.87
CA TYR A 77 8.07 8.28 -7.84
C TYR A 77 8.61 6.93 -8.35
N THR A 78 7.73 6.11 -8.92
CA THR A 78 8.07 4.77 -9.42
C THR A 78 9.10 4.86 -10.54
N LYS A 79 8.90 5.77 -11.51
CA LYS A 79 9.88 6.06 -12.58
C LYS A 79 11.23 6.55 -12.03
N ALA A 80 11.22 7.46 -11.06
CA ALA A 80 12.45 7.96 -10.44
C ALA A 80 13.22 6.87 -9.68
N LYS A 81 12.50 5.88 -9.16
CA LYS A 81 13.08 4.67 -8.54
C LYS A 81 13.51 3.61 -9.57
N LEU A 82 13.34 3.87 -10.87
CA LEU A 82 13.57 2.92 -11.96
C LEU A 82 12.72 1.65 -11.83
N ARG A 83 11.45 1.84 -11.47
CA ARG A 83 10.43 0.80 -11.31
C ARG A 83 9.16 1.17 -12.07
#